data_AF-A0A1V9HC17-F1
#
_entry.id   AF-A0A1V9HC17-F1
#
_cell.length_a   1.000
_cell.length_b   1.000
_cell.length_c   1.000
_cell.angle_alpha   90.00
_cell.angle_beta   90.00
_cell.angle_gamma   90.00
#
_symmetry.space_group_name_H-M   'P 1'
#
loop_
_entity.id
_entity.type
_entity.pdbx_description
1 polymer ?
#
loop_
_entity_poly.entity_id
_entity_poly.type
_entity_poly.pdbx_seq_one_letter_code
_entity_poly.pdbx_strand_id
1 'polypeptide(L)' 'MPHGKPAGVPCVQLDGQGRCRLFGLPTRPAVCTSLRPSQDMCGASRAQALAMLTALEHATQP' A
#
# COMPACT_ATOMS: atom_id res chain seq x y z
N MET A 1 -2.16 12.02 7.09
CA MET A 1 -2.46 12.50 5.72
C MET A 1 -3.92 12.92 5.71
N PRO A 2 -4.24 14.22 5.83
CA PRO A 2 -5.62 14.70 5.97
C PRO A 2 -6.53 14.30 4.79
N HIS A 3 -5.97 14.14 3.60
CA HIS A 3 -6.68 13.79 2.36
C HIS A 3 -6.35 12.38 1.84
N GLY A 4 -5.79 11.50 2.69
CA GLY A 4 -5.35 10.17 2.27
C GLY A 4 -4.14 10.21 1.32
N LYS A 5 -3.81 9.04 0.74
CA LYS A 5 -2.73 8.85 -0.24
C LYS A 5 -3.35 8.76 -1.63
N PRO A 6 -2.88 9.54 -2.63
CA PRO A 6 -3.36 9.39 -4.00
C PRO A 6 -3.09 7.98 -4.57
N ALA A 7 -3.92 7.58 -5.54
CA ALA A 7 -3.67 6.41 -6.38
C ALA A 7 -2.34 6.55 -7.13
N GLY A 8 -1.63 5.44 -7.36
CA GLY A 8 -0.33 5.41 -8.03
C GLY A 8 0.84 6.02 -7.24
N VAL A 9 0.59 6.78 -6.17
CA VAL A 9 1.65 7.45 -5.40
C VAL A 9 2.15 6.54 -4.27
N PRO A 10 3.47 6.29 -4.15
CA PRO A 10 4.02 5.54 -3.03
C PRO A 10 3.86 6.30 -1.70
N CYS A 11 3.72 5.57 -0.59
CA CYS A 11 3.61 6.19 0.72
C CYS A 11 4.93 6.89 1.10
N VAL A 12 4.84 8.12 1.62
CA VAL A 12 6.00 8.93 2.06
C VAL A 12 6.86 8.26 3.14
N GLN A 13 6.29 7.30 3.87
CA GLN A 13 6.97 6.56 4.94
C GLN A 13 7.76 5.34 4.43
N LEU A 14 7.86 5.12 3.12
CA LEU A 14 8.66 4.03 2.54
C LEU A 14 10.14 4.44 2.42
N ASP A 15 11.06 3.49 2.64
CA ASP A 15 12.47 3.64 2.29
C ASP A 15 12.72 3.30 0.80
N GLY A 16 13.97 3.42 0.34
CA GLY A 16 14.34 3.12 -1.05
C GLY A 16 14.10 1.66 -1.47
N GLN A 17 13.96 0.75 -0.49
CA GLN A 17 13.68 -0.66 -0.72
C GLN A 17 12.17 -0.97 -0.63
N GLY A 18 11.32 0.02 -0.37
CA GLY A 18 9.87 -0.16 -0.22
C GLY A 18 9.42 -0.68 1.14
N ARG A 19 10.26 -0.59 2.18
CA ARG A 19 9.90 -0.98 3.55
C ARG A 19 9.36 0.23 4.31
N CYS A 20 8.34 0.01 5.14
CA CYS A 20 7.76 1.09 5.95
C CYS A 20 8.68 1.43 7.13
N ARG A 21 9.11 2.69 7.23
CA ARG A 21 9.93 3.21 8.34
C ARG A 21 9.22 3.19 9.70
N LEU A 22 7.88 3.13 9.69
CA LEU A 22 7.05 3.07 10.90
C LEU A 22 6.72 1.63 11.33
N PHE A 23 7.24 0.60 10.65
CA PHE A 23 6.88 -0.78 10.96
C PHE A 23 7.26 -1.14 12.41
N GLY A 24 6.28 -1.63 13.18
CA GLY A 24 6.45 -1.98 14.61
C GLY A 24 6.34 -0.79 15.58
N LEU A 25 6.26 0.46 15.09
CA LEU A 25 6.14 1.63 15.95
C LEU A 25 4.68 1.93 16.32
N PRO A 26 4.41 2.45 17.53
CA PRO A 26 3.06 2.84 17.96
C PRO A 26 2.49 4.00 17.13
N THR A 27 3.34 4.78 16.47
CA THR A 27 2.94 5.87 15.57
C THR A 27 2.49 5.39 14.19
N ARG A 28 2.59 4.08 13.89
CA ARG A 28 2.08 3.51 12.64
C ARG A 28 0.55 3.66 12.60
N PRO A 29 -0.02 4.29 11.54
CA PRO A 29 -1.46 4.51 11.47
C PRO A 29 -2.25 3.21 11.58
N ALA A 30 -3.39 3.24 12.30
CA ALA A 30 -4.21 2.06 12.56
C ALA A 30 -4.61 1.31 11.28
N VAL A 31 -4.96 2.04 10.21
CA VAL A 31 -5.31 1.45 8.90
C VAL A 31 -4.15 0.63 8.29
N CYS A 32 -2.91 1.07 8.48
CA CYS A 32 -1.73 0.36 7.98
C CYS A 32 -1.45 -0.91 8.78
N THR A 33 -1.98 -1.02 10.00
CA THR A 33 -1.83 -2.19 10.88
C THR A 33 -3.02 -3.14 10.76
N SER A 34 -4.21 -2.63 10.43
CA SER A 34 -5.40 -3.46 10.19
C SER A 34 -5.38 -4.16 8.84
N LEU A 35 -4.76 -3.57 7.82
CA LEU A 35 -4.63 -4.19 6.50
C LEU A 35 -3.57 -5.32 6.53
N ARG A 36 -4.04 -6.56 6.45
CA ARG A 36 -3.19 -7.77 6.33
C ARG A 36 -2.95 -8.09 4.86
N PRO A 37 -1.71 -8.47 4.47
CA PRO A 37 -1.47 -8.98 3.13
C PRO A 37 -2.22 -10.32 2.93
N SER A 38 -2.77 -10.53 1.74
CA SER A 38 -3.37 -11.80 1.32
C SER A 38 -2.78 -12.25 -0.01
N GLN A 39 -2.91 -13.55 -0.30
CA GLN A 39 -2.43 -14.12 -1.57
C GLN A 39 -3.12 -13.46 -2.77
N ASP A 40 -4.42 -13.19 -2.65
CA ASP A 40 -5.19 -12.52 -3.69
C ASP A 40 -4.62 -11.13 -3.95
N MET A 41 -4.33 -10.34 -2.92
CA MET A 41 -3.78 -8.99 -3.08
C MET A 41 -2.35 -8.95 -3.61
N CYS A 42 -1.49 -9.86 -3.14
CA CYS A 42 -0.05 -9.80 -3.36
C CYS A 42 0.43 -10.63 -4.56
N GLY A 43 -0.32 -11.66 -4.97
CA GLY A 43 0.12 -12.61 -5.98
C GLY A 43 1.44 -13.29 -5.63
N ALA A 44 2.19 -13.71 -6.65
CA ALA A 44 3.48 -14.39 -6.51
C ALA A 44 4.69 -13.44 -6.63
N SER A 45 4.48 -12.17 -6.99
CA SER A 45 5.58 -11.21 -7.15
C SER A 45 5.12 -9.77 -6.95
N ARG A 46 6.07 -8.88 -6.66
CA ARG A 46 5.83 -7.43 -6.59
C ARG A 46 5.17 -6.88 -7.86
N ALA A 47 5.56 -7.39 -9.03
CA ALA A 47 4.98 -6.96 -10.30
C ALA A 47 3.48 -7.32 -10.39
N GLN A 48 3.10 -8.52 -9.95
CA GLN A 48 1.69 -8.92 -9.90
C GLN A 48 0.89 -8.09 -8.89
N ALA A 49 1.42 -7.88 -7.69
CA ALA A 49 0.78 -7.02 -6.68
C ALA A 49 0.50 -5.61 -7.22
N LEU A 50 1.49 -5.01 -7.89
CA LEU A 50 1.35 -3.68 -8.47
C LEU A 50 0.34 -3.66 -9.62
N ALA A 51 0.36 -4.66 -10.50
CA ALA A 51 -0.63 -4.78 -11.58
C ALA A 51 -2.06 -4.87 -11.03
N MET A 52 -2.28 -5.64 -9.96
CA MET A 52 -3.58 -5.71 -9.29
C MET A 52 -3.99 -4.37 -8.70
N LEU A 53 -3.09 -3.69 -7.98
CA LEU A 53 -3.38 -2.36 -7.41
C LEU A 53 -3.76 -1.36 -8.50
N THR A 54 -3.05 -1.33 -9.62
CA THR A 54 -3.37 -0.47 -10.76
C THR A 54 -4.73 -0.80 -11.36
N ALA A 55 -5.08 -2.09 -11.50
CA ALA A 55 -6.39 -2.49 -11.99
C ALA A 55 -7.52 -2.01 -11.05
N LEU A 56 -7.35 -2.13 -9.73
CA LEU A 56 -8.30 -1.64 -8.73
C LEU A 56 -8.43 -0.11 -8.76
N GLU A 57 -7.31 0.60 -8.87
CA GLU A 57 -7.31 2.07 -8.99
C GLU A 57 -8.10 2.52 -10.22
N HIS A 58 -7.93 1.88 -11.37
CA HIS A 58 -8.73 2.15 -12.58
C HIS A 58 -10.21 1.82 -12.40
N ALA A 59 -10.54 0.67 -11.80
CA ALA A 59 -11.92 0.24 -11.61
C ALA A 59 -12.71 1.12 -10.62
N THR A 60 -12.01 1.88 -9.76
CA THR A 60 -12.59 2.73 -8.72
C THR A 60 -12.42 4.23 -9.00
N GLN A 61 -12.07 4.60 -10.23
CA GLN A 61 -12.02 6.01 -10.63
C GLN A 61 -13.42 6.64 -10.53
N PRO A 62 -13.54 7.85 -9.96
CA PRO A 62 -14.80 8.58 -9.89
C PRO A 62 -15.30 9.05 -11.27
#